data_AF-A0A9P6AFI6-F1
#
_entry.id   AF-A0A9P6AFI6-F1
#
_cell.length_a   1.000
_cell.length_b   1.000
_cell.length_c   1.000
_cell.angle_alpha   90.00
_cell.angle_beta   90.00
_cell.angle_gamma   90.00
#
_symmetry.space_group_name_H-M   'P 1'
#
loop_
_entity.id
_entity.type
_entity.pdbx_description
1 polymer ?
#
loop_
_entity_poly.entity_id
_entity_poly.type
_entity_poly.pdbx_seq_one_letter_code
_entity_poly.pdbx_strand_id
1 'polypeptide(L)'
;HASQHLLIPLNDEANTRLTAAEIYTGTLRDMYTYCKENGLSQSWAYLWNCWYCPDKWSLWTWSSGLTISVMCTTMIVEGFWNQLKHTTIHGFNWPQLNIVVHLVLTQILPVVCNKLEYRLNCHCIGRPKWLTNWQADFKKAWTEYSKTNELC
;
A
#
# COMPACT_ATOMS: atom_id res chain seq x y z
N HIS A 1 2.71 -8.40 12.45
CA HIS A 1 4.16 -8.21 12.23
C HIS A 1 4.59 -8.46 10.78
N ALA A 2 4.08 -9.49 10.09
CA ALA A 2 4.38 -9.78 8.67
C ALA A 2 3.92 -8.72 7.64
N SER A 3 3.34 -7.61 8.08
CA SER A 3 2.78 -6.53 7.26
C SER A 3 3.43 -5.18 7.55
N GLN A 4 4.68 -5.16 8.02
CA GLN A 4 5.45 -3.93 8.16
C GLN A 4 6.17 -3.63 6.83
N HIS A 5 5.86 -2.47 6.25
CA HIS A 5 6.41 -2.03 4.96
C HIS A 5 7.30 -0.82 5.17
N LEU A 6 8.36 -0.68 4.36
CA LEU A 6 9.29 0.47 4.35
C LEU A 6 8.63 1.86 4.21
N LEU A 7 7.36 1.90 3.82
CA LEU A 7 6.60 3.12 3.52
C LEU A 7 5.48 3.38 4.53
N ILE A 8 5.21 2.43 5.43
CA ILE A 8 4.24 2.59 6.51
C ILE A 8 5.05 3.10 7.71
N PRO A 9 4.87 4.35 8.15
CA PRO A 9 5.57 4.86 9.31
C PRO A 9 5.14 4.09 10.57
N LEU A 10 6.09 3.91 11.50
CA LEU A 10 5.74 3.50 12.86
C LEU A 10 4.92 4.62 13.50
N ASN A 11 3.96 4.24 14.36
CA ASN A 11 3.01 5.16 15.00
C ASN A 11 3.66 5.96 16.14
N ASP A 12 4.88 6.46 15.91
CA ASP A 12 5.67 7.29 16.79
C ASP A 12 5.59 8.76 16.32
N GLU A 13 5.72 9.71 17.25
CA GLU A 13 5.63 11.16 16.98
C GLU A 13 6.65 11.65 15.92
N ALA A 14 7.71 10.88 15.68
CA ALA A 14 8.76 11.16 14.71
C ALA A 14 8.53 10.60 13.29
N ASN A 15 7.44 9.85 13.05
CA ASN A 15 7.09 9.29 11.73
C ASN A 15 8.23 8.45 11.10
N THR A 16 8.98 7.74 11.94
CA THR A 16 10.20 7.01 11.56
C THR A 16 9.86 5.85 10.62
N ARG A 17 10.60 5.78 9.51
CA ARG A 17 10.52 4.67 8.55
C ARG A 17 11.62 3.68 8.84
N LEU A 18 11.26 2.41 9.01
CA LEU A 18 12.23 1.34 9.23
C LEU A 18 12.93 0.98 7.91
N THR A 19 14.24 0.77 8.01
CA THR A 19 15.05 0.21 6.92
C THR A 19 14.77 -1.29 6.78
N ALA A 20 14.97 -1.85 5.59
CA ALA A 20 14.74 -3.28 5.33
C ALA A 20 15.50 -4.20 6.30
N ALA A 21 16.74 -3.81 6.64
CA ALA A 21 17.58 -4.52 7.61
C ALA A 21 17.03 -4.44 9.05
N GLU A 22 16.45 -3.31 9.43
CA GLU A 22 15.84 -3.11 10.75
C GLU A 22 14.55 -3.94 10.89
N ILE A 23 13.73 -3.99 9.83
CA ILE A 23 12.54 -4.86 9.78
C ILE A 23 12.97 -6.33 9.89
N TYR A 24 14.01 -6.73 9.16
CA TYR A 24 14.52 -8.11 9.22
C TYR A 24 15.00 -8.48 10.61
N THR A 25 15.88 -7.67 11.19
CA THR A 25 16.45 -7.94 12.51
C THR A 25 15.40 -7.90 13.62
N GLY A 26 14.43 -6.98 13.55
CA GLY A 26 13.30 -6.91 14.48
C GLY A 26 12.43 -8.17 14.41
N THR A 27 11.95 -8.52 13.21
CA THR A 27 11.09 -9.70 13.02
C THR A 27 11.77 -11.02 13.40
N LEU A 28 13.06 -11.15 13.12
CA LEU A 28 13.86 -12.32 13.46
C LEU A 28 14.04 -12.42 14.98
N ARG A 29 14.31 -11.29 15.65
CA ARG A 29 14.42 -11.24 17.11
C ARG A 29 13.11 -11.62 17.78
N ASP A 30 11.99 -11.08 17.33
CA ASP A 30 10.66 -11.34 17.90
C ASP A 30 10.24 -12.81 17.74
N MET A 31 10.47 -13.39 16.56
CA MET A 31 10.14 -14.81 16.37
C MET A 31 11.09 -15.74 17.09
N TYR A 32 12.38 -15.39 17.19
CA TYR A 32 13.32 -16.16 17.97
C TYR A 32 12.95 -16.15 19.46
N THR A 33 12.64 -14.97 20.04
CA THR A 33 12.23 -14.87 21.44
C THR A 33 10.94 -15.63 21.68
N TYR A 34 9.94 -15.48 20.82
CA TYR A 34 8.69 -16.23 20.91
C TYR A 34 8.91 -17.76 20.86
N CYS A 35 9.73 -18.25 19.92
CA CYS A 35 10.02 -19.67 19.83
C CYS A 35 10.82 -20.19 21.03
N LYS A 36 11.73 -19.37 21.58
CA LYS A 36 12.53 -19.71 22.75
C LYS A 36 11.68 -19.79 24.02
N GLU A 37 10.79 -18.82 24.23
CA GLU A 37 9.89 -18.78 25.39
C GLU A 37 8.90 -19.94 25.39
N ASN A 38 8.43 -20.37 24.23
CA ASN A 38 7.50 -21.49 24.09
C ASN A 38 8.17 -22.86 23.90
N GLY A 39 9.51 -22.94 23.96
CA GLY A 39 10.24 -24.20 23.77
C GLY A 39 10.13 -24.82 22.36
N LEU A 40 9.79 -24.01 21.35
CA LEU A 40 9.55 -24.41 19.96
C LEU A 40 10.85 -24.42 19.12
N SER A 41 11.88 -25.11 19.61
CA SER A 41 13.21 -25.12 18.97
C SER A 41 13.19 -25.74 17.57
N GLN A 42 12.41 -26.81 17.36
CA GLN A 42 12.27 -27.46 16.05
C GLN A 42 11.52 -26.58 15.05
N SER A 43 10.46 -25.91 15.50
CA SER A 43 9.71 -24.94 14.68
C SER A 43 10.62 -23.78 14.27
N TRP A 44 11.47 -23.28 15.18
CA TRP A 44 12.45 -22.25 14.84
C TRP A 44 13.45 -22.74 13.79
N ALA A 45 14.01 -23.94 13.93
CA ALA A 45 14.93 -24.50 12.94
C ALA A 45 14.29 -24.60 11.54
N TYR A 46 13.02 -25.02 11.47
CA TYR A 46 12.26 -25.04 10.23
C TYR A 46 12.03 -23.63 9.67
N LEU A 47 11.55 -22.69 10.50
CA LEU A 47 11.30 -21.30 10.10
C LEU A 47 12.58 -20.62 9.60
N TRP A 48 13.72 -20.87 10.25
CA TRP A 48 15.01 -20.39 9.80
C TRP A 48 15.37 -20.92 8.41
N ASN A 49 15.34 -22.24 8.25
CA ASN A 49 15.76 -22.89 7.00
C ASN A 49 14.83 -22.57 5.82
N CYS A 50 13.55 -22.29 6.07
CA CYS A 50 12.57 -22.02 5.03
C CYS A 50 12.37 -20.52 4.76
N TRP A 51 12.36 -19.67 5.77
CA TRP A 51 11.89 -18.28 5.64
C TRP A 51 12.89 -17.22 6.11
N TYR A 52 13.57 -17.41 7.25
CA TYR A 52 14.42 -16.36 7.85
C TYR A 52 15.88 -16.38 7.41
N CYS A 53 16.35 -17.42 6.71
CA CYS A 53 17.68 -17.43 6.10
C CYS A 53 17.84 -16.27 5.11
N PRO A 54 18.94 -15.49 5.12
CA PRO A 54 19.12 -14.32 4.26
C PRO A 54 18.83 -14.57 2.77
N ASP A 55 19.27 -15.73 2.27
CA ASP A 55 19.07 -16.14 0.87
C ASP A 55 17.59 -16.26 0.52
N LYS A 56 16.76 -16.78 1.45
CA LYS A 56 15.32 -16.97 1.25
C LYS A 56 14.49 -15.77 1.69
N TRP A 57 14.98 -15.00 2.67
CA TRP A 57 14.31 -13.82 3.20
C TRP A 57 14.02 -12.81 2.08
N SER A 58 14.97 -12.65 1.16
CA SER A 58 14.82 -11.78 -0.02
C SER A 58 13.62 -12.15 -0.92
N LEU A 59 13.26 -13.44 -0.97
CA LEU A 59 12.16 -13.95 -1.79
C LEU A 59 10.79 -13.73 -1.13
N TRP A 60 10.74 -13.83 0.20
CA TRP A 60 9.49 -13.76 0.95
C TRP A 60 9.14 -12.35 1.41
N THR A 61 10.15 -11.50 1.62
CA THR A 61 9.92 -10.23 2.31
C THR A 61 9.87 -9.05 1.37
N TRP A 62 8.71 -8.40 1.40
CA TRP A 62 8.38 -7.23 0.59
C TRP A 62 9.21 -6.00 0.96
N SER A 63 9.88 -6.00 2.13
CA SER A 63 10.84 -4.96 2.50
C SER A 63 12.16 -5.04 1.73
N SER A 64 12.44 -6.15 1.04
CA SER A 64 13.70 -6.34 0.33
C SER A 64 13.67 -5.84 -1.13
N GLY A 65 12.49 -5.56 -1.70
CA GLY A 65 12.33 -5.19 -3.11
C GLY A 65 11.34 -4.05 -3.35
N LEU A 66 11.83 -2.95 -3.94
CA LEU A 66 11.03 -1.80 -4.41
C LEU A 66 10.33 -2.06 -5.76
N THR A 67 10.67 -3.12 -6.47
CA THR A 67 10.30 -3.34 -7.88
C THR A 67 8.95 -4.01 -8.08
N ILE A 68 8.48 -4.81 -7.12
CA ILE A 68 7.19 -5.51 -7.23
C ILE A 68 6.22 -4.83 -6.27
N SER A 69 5.31 -4.02 -6.84
CA SER A 69 4.25 -3.36 -6.08
C SER A 69 3.43 -4.38 -5.29
N VAL A 70 3.09 -4.06 -4.03
CA VAL A 70 2.19 -4.85 -3.15
C VAL A 70 0.89 -5.25 -3.84
N MET A 71 0.44 -4.48 -4.83
CA MET A 71 -0.78 -4.75 -5.59
C MET A 71 -0.64 -5.85 -6.67
N CYS A 72 0.58 -6.32 -6.96
CA CYS A 72 0.89 -7.30 -7.99
C CYS A 72 1.30 -8.66 -7.39
N THR A 73 0.81 -9.01 -6.20
CA THR A 73 0.94 -10.40 -5.73
C THR A 73 0.02 -11.31 -6.55
N THR A 74 0.47 -12.54 -6.83
CA THR A 74 -0.33 -13.55 -7.54
C THR A 74 -1.70 -13.73 -6.88
N MET A 75 -1.78 -13.67 -5.55
CA MET A 75 -3.03 -13.77 -4.80
C MET A 75 -4.01 -12.61 -5.05
N ILE A 76 -3.51 -11.36 -5.15
CA ILE A 76 -4.36 -10.20 -5.48
C ILE A 76 -4.81 -10.29 -6.94
N VAL A 77 -3.90 -10.69 -7.84
CA VAL A 77 -4.20 -10.89 -9.26
C VAL A 77 -5.23 -12.01 -9.45
N GLU A 78 -5.09 -13.13 -8.75
CA GLU A 78 -6.03 -14.25 -8.75
C GLU A 78 -7.39 -13.86 -8.18
N GLY A 79 -7.42 -13.16 -7.03
CA GLY A 79 -8.66 -12.66 -6.45
C GLY A 79 -9.37 -11.66 -7.37
N PHE A 80 -8.61 -10.79 -8.04
CA PHE A 80 -9.12 -9.89 -9.06
C PHE A 80 -9.71 -10.66 -10.25
N TRP A 81 -9.00 -11.65 -10.78
CA TRP A 81 -9.51 -12.49 -11.87
C TRP A 81 -10.74 -13.29 -11.46
N ASN A 82 -10.82 -13.74 -10.21
CA ASN A 82 -11.99 -14.42 -9.67
C ASN A 82 -13.20 -13.48 -9.68
N GLN A 83 -13.04 -12.26 -9.15
CA GLN A 83 -14.10 -11.25 -9.17
C GLN A 83 -14.54 -10.91 -10.59
N LEU A 84 -13.60 -10.70 -11.51
CA LEU A 84 -13.86 -10.36 -12.90
C LEU A 84 -14.62 -11.49 -13.63
N LYS A 85 -14.23 -12.74 -13.39
CA LYS A 85 -14.94 -13.92 -13.91
C LYS A 85 -16.40 -13.94 -13.47
N HIS A 86 -16.65 -13.71 -12.17
CA HIS A 86 -18.01 -13.77 -11.61
C HIS A 86 -18.90 -12.60 -12.03
N THR A 87 -18.36 -11.39 -12.20
CA THR A 87 -19.18 -10.20 -12.48
C THR A 87 -19.41 -9.95 -13.98
N THR A 88 -18.42 -10.25 -14.82
CA THR A 88 -18.43 -9.80 -16.22
C THR A 88 -18.39 -10.93 -17.24
N ILE A 89 -17.71 -12.05 -16.94
CA ILE A 89 -17.52 -13.15 -17.90
C ILE A 89 -18.69 -14.13 -17.88
N HIS A 90 -19.49 -14.18 -16.81
CA HIS A 90 -20.62 -15.11 -16.68
C HIS A 90 -21.68 -14.96 -17.80
N GLY A 91 -21.75 -13.80 -18.47
CA GLY A 91 -22.65 -13.60 -19.61
C GLY A 91 -22.12 -14.08 -20.97
N PHE A 92 -20.84 -14.41 -21.06
CA PHE A 92 -20.19 -14.79 -22.31
C PHE A 92 -19.88 -16.29 -22.30
N ASN A 93 -20.52 -17.02 -23.20
CA ASN A 93 -20.34 -18.47 -23.30
C ASN A 93 -18.87 -18.82 -23.61
N TRP A 94 -18.17 -17.96 -24.36
CA TRP A 94 -16.76 -18.10 -24.75
C TRP A 94 -16.12 -16.70 -24.87
N PRO A 95 -15.52 -16.14 -23.80
CA PRO A 95 -14.89 -14.83 -23.88
C PRO A 95 -13.66 -14.90 -24.78
N GLN A 96 -13.73 -14.27 -25.95
CA GLN A 96 -12.53 -14.03 -26.75
C GLN A 96 -11.56 -13.14 -25.94
N LEU A 97 -10.27 -13.44 -26.01
CA LEU A 97 -9.22 -12.66 -25.33
C LEU A 97 -9.39 -11.15 -25.57
N ASN A 98 -9.82 -10.76 -26.78
CA ASN A 98 -10.04 -9.38 -27.15
C ASN A 98 -11.12 -8.66 -26.30
N ILE A 99 -12.21 -9.35 -25.95
CA ILE A 99 -13.29 -8.78 -25.13
C ILE A 99 -12.80 -8.56 -23.70
N VAL A 100 -12.03 -9.52 -23.16
CA VAL A 100 -11.43 -9.42 -21.83
C VAL A 100 -10.42 -8.27 -21.79
N VAL A 101 -9.57 -8.15 -22.82
CA VAL A 101 -8.59 -7.05 -22.92
C VAL A 101 -9.30 -5.70 -23.01
N HIS A 102 -10.32 -5.58 -23.86
CA HIS A 102 -11.11 -4.35 -23.96
C HIS A 102 -11.77 -3.97 -22.64
N LEU A 103 -12.33 -4.94 -21.92
CA LEU A 103 -12.96 -4.73 -20.61
C LEU A 103 -11.93 -4.27 -19.55
N VAL A 104 -10.77 -4.91 -19.49
CA VAL A 104 -9.69 -4.53 -18.58
C VAL A 104 -9.21 -3.10 -18.87
N LEU A 105 -9.02 -2.75 -20.14
CA LEU A 105 -8.58 -1.42 -20.54
C LEU A 105 -9.63 -0.34 -20.27
N THR A 106 -10.90 -0.62 -20.48
CA THR A 106 -11.97 0.39 -20.38
C THR A 106 -12.53 0.55 -18.97
N GLN A 107 -12.67 -0.53 -18.20
CA GLN A 107 -13.31 -0.47 -16.88
C GLN A 107 -12.31 -0.45 -15.73
N ILE A 108 -11.17 -1.13 -15.88
CA ILE A 108 -10.32 -1.47 -14.75
C ILE A 108 -9.11 -0.55 -14.70
N LEU A 109 -8.45 -0.35 -15.83
CA LEU A 109 -7.32 0.56 -15.95
C LEU A 109 -7.61 1.97 -15.41
N PRO A 110 -8.73 2.66 -15.76
CA PRO A 110 -8.99 4.00 -15.23
C PRO A 110 -9.25 3.99 -13.72
N VAL A 111 -9.91 2.97 -13.18
CA VAL A 111 -10.16 2.85 -11.73
C VAL A 111 -8.86 2.66 -10.97
N VAL A 112 -7.95 1.84 -11.50
CA VAL A 112 -6.62 1.62 -10.89
C VAL A 112 -5.76 2.87 -11.01
N CYS A 113 -5.70 3.51 -12.17
CA CYS A 113 -4.98 4.78 -12.37
C CYS A 113 -5.49 5.86 -11.42
N ASN A 114 -6.82 6.05 -11.31
CA ASN A 114 -7.40 7.03 -10.39
C ASN A 114 -7.08 6.73 -8.91
N LYS A 115 -7.11 5.44 -8.51
CA LYS A 115 -6.72 5.04 -7.15
C LYS A 115 -5.24 5.28 -6.89
N LEU A 116 -4.38 5.01 -7.86
CA LEU A 116 -2.93 5.26 -7.77
C LEU A 116 -2.65 6.77 -7.71
N GLU A 117 -3.28 7.57 -8.56
CA GLU A 117 -3.17 9.03 -8.54
C GLU A 117 -3.65 9.63 -7.22
N TYR A 118 -4.75 9.10 -6.65
CA TYR A 118 -5.24 9.48 -5.34
C TYR A 118 -4.20 9.17 -4.24
N ARG A 119 -3.62 7.97 -4.28
CA ARG A 119 -2.64 7.50 -3.27
C ARG A 119 -1.30 8.22 -3.38
N LEU A 120 -0.89 8.58 -4.59
CA LEU A 120 0.35 9.28 -4.88
C LEU A 120 0.20 10.82 -4.77
N ASN A 121 -1.00 11.33 -4.47
CA ASN A 121 -1.34 12.76 -4.47
C ASN A 121 -1.04 13.49 -5.81
N CYS A 122 -0.79 12.75 -6.90
CA CYS A 122 -0.47 13.30 -8.22
C CYS A 122 -1.68 13.94 -8.91
N HIS A 123 -2.89 13.66 -8.43
CA HIS A 123 -4.12 14.30 -8.90
C HIS A 123 -4.14 15.83 -8.70
N CYS A 124 -3.24 16.35 -7.86
CA CYS A 124 -3.19 17.76 -7.47
C CYS A 124 -2.18 18.61 -8.26
N ILE A 125 -1.50 18.07 -9.29
CA ILE A 125 -0.44 18.80 -10.03
C ILE A 125 -0.96 20.08 -10.72
N GLY A 126 -2.29 20.26 -10.84
CA GLY A 126 -2.90 21.50 -11.33
C GLY A 126 -4.19 21.94 -10.62
N ARG A 127 -4.59 21.31 -9.51
CA ARG A 127 -5.76 21.70 -8.71
C ARG A 127 -5.33 22.17 -7.32
N PRO A 128 -5.91 23.26 -6.78
CA PRO A 128 -5.58 23.69 -5.43
C PRO A 128 -5.90 22.57 -4.44
N LYS A 129 -4.92 22.22 -3.61
CA LYS A 129 -5.12 21.27 -2.51
C LYS A 129 -6.30 21.76 -1.67
N TRP A 130 -7.17 20.84 -1.26
CA TRP A 130 -8.25 21.16 -0.33
C TRP A 130 -7.65 21.87 0.89
N LEU A 131 -8.13 23.08 1.17
CA LEU A 131 -7.71 23.80 2.36
C LEU A 131 -8.13 22.99 3.58
N THR A 132 -7.21 22.84 4.54
CA THR A 132 -7.58 22.28 5.84
C THR A 132 -8.60 23.22 6.50
N ASN A 133 -9.52 22.71 7.34
CA ASN A 133 -10.59 23.53 7.94
C ASN A 133 -10.07 24.85 8.52
N TRP A 134 -8.96 24.83 9.27
CA TRP A 134 -8.36 26.04 9.84
C TRP A 134 -7.85 27.04 8.78
N GLN A 135 -7.35 26.55 7.63
CA GLN A 135 -6.88 27.40 6.53
C GLN A 135 -8.06 28.05 5.79
N ALA A 136 -9.20 27.36 5.72
CA ALA A 136 -10.43 27.91 5.18
C ALA A 136 -10.97 29.02 6.10
N ASP A 137 -10.99 28.77 7.42
CA ASP A 137 -11.39 29.76 8.43
C ASP A 137 -10.47 30.99 8.43
N PHE A 138 -9.16 30.76 8.36
CA PHE A 138 -8.17 31.83 8.25
C PHE A 138 -8.36 32.64 6.96
N LYS A 139 -8.54 31.99 5.81
CA LYS A 139 -8.78 32.69 4.54
C LYS A 139 -10.05 33.54 4.59
N LYS A 140 -11.10 33.04 5.23
CA LYS A 140 -12.36 33.78 5.43
C LYS A 140 -12.13 35.02 6.31
N ALA A 141 -11.51 34.84 7.47
CA ALA A 141 -11.17 35.95 8.35
C ALA A 141 -10.29 37.00 7.65
N TRP A 142 -9.28 36.57 6.88
CA TRP A 142 -8.42 37.46 6.11
C TRP A 142 -9.19 38.29 5.08
N THR A 143 -10.14 37.68 4.36
CA THR A 143 -10.99 38.42 3.41
C THR A 143 -11.96 39.38 4.10
N GLU A 144 -12.37 39.10 5.33
CA GLU A 144 -13.21 40.01 6.12
C GLU A 144 -12.40 41.24 6.54
N TYR A 145 -11.20 41.05 7.10
CA TYR A 145 -10.31 42.15 7.50
C TYR A 145 -9.84 43.00 6.32
N SER A 146 -9.57 42.39 5.16
CA SER A 146 -9.17 43.12 3.96
C SER A 146 -10.25 44.11 3.48
N LYS A 147 -11.53 43.76 3.63
CA LYS A 147 -12.65 44.64 3.26
C LYS A 147 -12.86 45.78 4.25
N THR A 148 -12.55 45.55 5.53
CA THR A 148 -12.66 46.58 6.57
C THR A 148 -11.65 47.70 6.35
N ASN A 149 -10.45 47.39 5.83
CA ASN A 149 -9.41 48.38 5.56
C ASN A 149 -9.67 49.26 4.31
N GLU A 150 -10.59 48.89 3.42
CA GLU A 150 -10.98 49.71 2.26
C GLU A 150 -12.07 50.76 2.59
N LEU A 151 -12.63 50.70 3.81
CA LEU A 151 -13.68 51.61 4.29
C LEU A 151 -13.18 52.66 5.30
N CYS A 152 -11.85 52.77 5.46
CA CYS A 152 -11.16 53.89 6.11
C CYS A 152 -10.39 54.71 5.07
#